data_AF-A0A354XGK0-F1
#
_entry.id   AF-A0A354XGK0-F1
#
_cell.length_a   1.000
_cell.length_b   1.000
_cell.length_c   1.000
_cell.angle_alpha   90.00
_cell.angle_beta   90.00
_cell.angle_gamma   90.00
#
_symmetry.space_group_name_H-M   'P 1'
#
loop_
_entity.id
_entity.type
_entity.pdbx_description
1 polymer ?
#
loop_
_entity_poly.entity_id
_entity_poly.type
_entity_poly.pdbx_seq_one_letter_code
_entity_poly.pdbx_strand_id
1 'polypeptide(L)' 'RMGEIVDKHQVNILYTAPTAVRALMAHGDNVMDSSKRDSLRLLGSVGEPINPEAWEWFYRVIGNEK' A
#
# COMPACT_ATOMS: atom_id res chain seq x y z
N ARG A 1 3.03 11.15 -0.08
CA ARG A 1 3.62 10.95 -1.44
C ARG A 1 3.08 9.74 -2.20
N MET A 2 3.14 8.49 -1.71
CA MET A 2 2.64 7.33 -2.50
C MET A 2 1.15 7.45 -2.82
N GLY A 3 0.33 7.80 -1.81
CA GLY A 3 -1.11 8.01 -2.02
C GLY A 3 -1.44 9.15 -2.99
N GLU A 4 -0.72 10.27 -2.93
CA GLU A 4 -0.91 11.37 -3.89
C GLU A 4 -0.68 10.93 -5.35
N ILE A 5 0.29 10.04 -5.59
CA ILE A 5 0.54 9.48 -6.93
C ILE A 5 -0.66 8.63 -7.36
N VAL A 6 -1.17 7.80 -6.46
CA VAL A 6 -2.36 6.97 -6.72
C VAL A 6 -3.55 7.86 -7.10
N ASP A 7 -3.84 8.87 -6.29
CA ASP A 7 -4.99 9.75 -6.52
C ASP A 7 -4.83 10.60 -7.78
N LYS A 8 -3.64 11.17 -8.01
CA LYS A 8 -3.36 12.02 -9.17
C LYS A 8 -3.47 11.25 -10.48
N HIS A 9 -2.98 10.01 -10.51
CA HIS A 9 -2.91 9.22 -11.73
C HIS A 9 -4.01 8.16 -11.83
N GLN A 10 -4.93 8.13 -10.88
CA GLN A 10 -6.01 7.15 -10.80
C GLN A 10 -5.48 5.71 -10.92
N VAL A 11 -4.39 5.42 -10.19
CA VAL A 11 -3.72 4.12 -10.27
C VAL A 11 -4.66 3.02 -9.82
N ASN A 12 -4.81 1.97 -10.64
CA ASN A 12 -5.68 0.83 -10.33
C ASN A 12 -4.95 -0.35 -9.68
N ILE A 13 -3.65 -0.50 -9.94
CA ILE A 13 -2.85 -1.63 -9.45
C ILE A 13 -1.58 -1.07 -8.81
N LEU A 14 -1.33 -1.44 -7.56
CA LEU A 14 -0.08 -1.15 -6.87
C LEU A 14 0.70 -2.46 -6.71
N TYR A 15 1.87 -2.53 -7.36
CA TYR A 15 2.74 -3.70 -7.32
C TYR A 15 4.11 -3.29 -6.76
N THR A 16 4.52 -3.88 -5.63
CA THR A 16 5.74 -3.47 -4.93
C THR A 16 6.44 -4.64 -4.23
N ALA A 17 7.61 -4.40 -3.65
CA ALA A 17 8.34 -5.42 -2.90
C ALA A 17 7.93 -5.43 -1.40
N PRO A 18 7.95 -6.58 -0.69
CA PRO A 18 7.68 -6.62 0.75
C PRO A 18 8.61 -5.73 1.57
N THR A 19 9.86 -5.55 1.11
CA THR A 19 10.80 -4.63 1.76
C THR A 19 10.30 -3.18 1.74
N ALA A 20 9.64 -2.74 0.66
CA ALA A 20 9.02 -1.42 0.61
C ALA A 20 7.80 -1.33 1.53
N VAL A 21 6.98 -2.39 1.59
CA VAL A 21 5.83 -2.48 2.51
C VAL A 21 6.30 -2.35 3.97
N ARG A 22 7.32 -3.12 4.37
CA ARG A 22 7.88 -3.06 5.74
C ARG A 22 8.49 -1.69 6.06
N ALA A 23 9.17 -1.07 5.10
CA ALA A 23 9.71 0.28 5.28
C ALA A 23 8.59 1.30 5.53
N LEU A 24 7.49 1.22 4.77
CA LEU A 24 6.32 2.07 4.99
C LEU A 24 5.64 1.79 6.34
N MET A 25 5.48 0.51 6.69
CA MET A 25 4.93 0.09 7.98
C MET A 25 5.72 0.63 9.17
N ALA A 26 7.04 0.70 9.07
CA ALA A 26 7.89 1.29 10.11
C ALA A 26 7.65 2.79 10.34
N HIS A 27 7.06 3.49 9.37
CA HIS A 27 6.64 4.89 9.51
C HIS A 27 5.22 5.05 10.10
N GLY A 28 4.55 3.95 10.44
CA GLY A 28 3.22 3.92 11.06
C GLY A 28 2.05 4.00 10.07
N ASP A 29 0.83 3.98 10.61
CA ASP A 29 -0.39 3.81 9.81
C ASP A 29 -0.81 5.10 9.06
N ASN A 30 -0.28 6.25 9.46
CA ASN A 30 -0.68 7.56 8.93
C ASN A 30 0.00 7.92 7.60
N VAL A 31 0.81 7.03 7.04
CA VAL A 31 1.59 7.26 5.79
C VAL A 31 0.71 7.55 4.57
N MET A 32 -0.58 7.26 4.67
CA MET A 32 -1.57 7.37 3.61
C MET A 32 -2.74 8.33 3.93
N ASP A 33 -2.72 9.05 5.06
CA ASP A 33 -3.83 9.91 5.50
C ASP A 33 -4.16 11.05 4.53
N SER A 34 -3.19 11.52 3.74
CA SER A 34 -3.38 12.59 2.78
C SER A 34 -4.08 12.17 1.47
N SER A 35 -4.48 10.91 1.37
CA SER A 35 -4.95 10.32 0.12
C SER A 35 -6.17 9.42 0.35
N LYS A 36 -7.01 9.27 -0.67
CA LYS A 36 -8.21 8.42 -0.62
C LYS A 36 -8.00 7.05 -1.26
N ARG A 37 -7.21 6.96 -2.34
CA ARG A 37 -6.90 5.71 -3.06
C ARG A 37 -8.10 4.98 -3.63
N ASP A 38 -9.22 5.67 -3.87
CA ASP A 38 -10.47 5.04 -4.33
C ASP A 38 -10.34 4.33 -5.70
N SER A 39 -9.30 4.65 -6.49
CA SER A 39 -9.01 3.99 -7.77
C SER A 39 -8.34 2.63 -7.65
N LEU A 40 -7.68 2.33 -6.51
CA LEU A 40 -6.94 1.08 -6.31
C LEU A 40 -7.90 -0.11 -6.21
N ARG A 41 -7.55 -1.19 -6.91
CA ARG A 41 -8.33 -2.43 -6.98
C ARG A 41 -7.51 -3.67 -6.69
N LEU A 42 -6.21 -3.60 -6.92
CA LEU A 42 -5.31 -4.73 -6.71
C LEU A 42 -4.02 -4.26 -6.05
N LEU A 43 -3.72 -4.88 -4.92
CA LEU A 43 -2.41 -4.82 -4.29
C LEU A 43 -1.67 -6.11 -4.59
N GLY A 44 -0.43 -6.00 -5.02
CA GLY A 44 0.42 -7.16 -5.18
C GLY A 44 1.82 -6.92 -4.67
N SER A 45 2.44 -8.02 -4.27
CA SER A 45 3.76 -8.05 -3.67
C SER A 45 4.64 -9.06 -4.40
N VAL A 46 5.90 -8.72 -4.66
CA VAL A 46 6.83 -9.57 -5.42
C VAL A 46 8.26 -9.50 -4.92
N GLY A 47 9.04 -10.53 -5.24
CA GLY A 47 10.48 -10.59 -5.02
C GLY A 47 10.87 -11.38 -3.77
N GLU A 48 10.20 -11.13 -2.65
CA GLU A 48 10.49 -11.78 -1.38
C GLU A 48 9.21 -12.34 -0.73
N PRO A 49 9.31 -13.28 0.23
CA PRO A 49 8.19 -13.65 1.06
C PRO A 49 7.67 -12.45 1.87
N ILE A 50 6.36 -12.27 1.88
CA ILE A 50 5.66 -11.33 2.77
C ILE A 50 5.14 -12.11 3.98
N ASN A 51 5.35 -11.57 5.18
CA ASN A 51 4.80 -12.16 6.39
C ASN A 51 3.31 -11.75 6.56
N PRO A 52 2.51 -12.50 7.34
CA PRO A 52 1.07 -12.22 7.49
C PRO A 52 0.78 -10.81 8.02
N GLU A 53 1.55 -10.34 9.01
CA GLU A 53 1.37 -9.04 9.64
C GLU A 53 1.57 -7.88 8.65
N ALA A 54 2.64 -7.93 7.84
CA ALA A 54 2.91 -6.93 6.82
C ALA A 54 1.88 -6.99 5.69
N TRP A 55 1.35 -8.19 5.37
CA TRP A 55 0.27 -8.31 4.39
C TRP A 55 -1.04 -7.69 4.89
N GLU A 56 -1.41 -7.98 6.14
CA GLU A 56 -2.61 -7.41 6.77
C GLU A 56 -2.51 -5.89 6.87
N TRP A 57 -1.35 -5.38 7.30
CA TRP A 57 -1.07 -3.95 7.31
C TRP A 57 -1.16 -3.34 5.90
N PHE A 58 -0.60 -4.01 4.87
CA PHE A 58 -0.64 -3.54 3.49
C PHE A 58 -2.08 -3.45 2.97
N TYR A 59 -2.89 -4.47 3.23
CA TYR A 59 -4.30 -4.51 2.86
C TYR A 59 -5.11 -3.42 3.57
N ARG A 60 -4.91 -3.22 4.88
CA ARG A 60 -5.64 -2.21 5.65
C ARG A 60 -5.22 -0.79 5.31
N VAL A 61 -3.93 -0.48 5.46
CA VAL A 61 -3.42 0.90 5.42
C VAL A 61 -3.27 1.40 4.00
N ILE A 62 -2.82 0.54 3.07
CA ILE A 62 -2.65 0.92 1.67
C ILE A 62 -3.90 0.58 0.84
N GLY A 63 -4.56 -0.54 1.13
CA GLY A 63 -5.72 -1.02 0.36
C GLY A 63 -7.08 -0.50 0.84
N ASN A 64 -7.14 0.20 1.98
CA ASN A 64 -8.39 0.61 2.63
C ASN A 64 -9.35 -0.58 2.90
N GLU A 65 -8.82 -1.79 3.08
CA GLU A 65 -9.61 -3.00 3.28
C GLU A 65 -10.57 -3.31 2.12
N LYS A 66 -10.17 -3.00 0.88
CA LYS A 66 -10.98 -3.22 -0.34
C LYS A 66 -10.25 -4.01 -1.41
#